data_AF-V4QDG1-F1
#
_entry.id   AF-V4QDG1-F1
#
_cell.length_a   1.000
_cell.length_b   1.000
_cell.length_c   1.000
_cell.angle_alpha   90.00
_cell.angle_beta   90.00
_cell.angle_gamma   90.00
#
_symmetry.space_group_name_H-M   'P 1'
#
loop_
_entity.id
_entity.type
_entity.pdbx_description
1 polymer ?
#
loop_
_entity_poly.entity_id
_entity_poly.type
_entity_poly.pdbx_seq_one_letter_code
_entity_poly.pdbx_strand_id
1 'polypeptide(L)' 'MIANDADGLRRWLSDHQSLKHGNAMPRHDDIPEETLGQLADWLETLAP' A
#
# COMPACT_ATOMS: atom_id res chain seq x y z
N MET A 1 2.31 11.29 -8.79
CA MET A 1 3.50 10.48 -8.47
C MET A 1 3.46 10.23 -6.98
N ILE A 2 3.66 9.00 -6.53
CA ILE A 2 3.68 8.67 -5.10
C ILE A 2 5.13 8.63 -4.64
N ALA A 3 5.41 9.23 -3.49
CA ALA A 3 6.73 9.18 -2.88
C ALA A 3 7.02 7.78 -2.34
N ASN A 4 8.29 7.38 -2.28
CA ASN A 4 8.67 6.10 -1.69
C ASN A 4 8.97 6.29 -0.20
N ASP A 5 7.94 6.63 0.55
CA ASP A 5 7.92 6.83 2.00
C ASP A 5 6.66 6.20 2.60
N ALA A 6 6.53 6.23 3.92
CA ALA A 6 5.43 5.59 4.65
C ALA A 6 4.04 6.04 4.14
N ASP A 7 3.86 7.32 3.87
CA ASP A 7 2.58 7.85 3.36
C ASP A 7 2.32 7.40 1.92
N GLY A 8 3.37 7.31 1.11
CA GLY A 8 3.30 6.75 -0.21
C GLY A 8 2.99 5.26 -0.23
N LEU A 9 3.57 4.47 0.68
CA LEU A 9 3.28 3.05 0.81
C LEU A 9 1.83 2.81 1.22
N ARG A 10 1.32 3.58 2.20
CA ARG A 10 -0.11 3.58 2.59
C ARG A 10 -1.00 3.86 1.39
N ARG A 11 -0.69 4.93 0.64
CA ARG A 11 -1.48 5.29 -0.55
C ARG A 11 -1.42 4.21 -1.62
N TRP A 12 -0.27 3.58 -1.80
CA TRP A 12 -0.10 2.50 -2.76
C TRP A 12 -0.93 1.28 -2.37
N LEU A 13 -0.90 0.85 -1.11
CA LEU A 13 -1.68 -0.31 -0.65
C LEU A 13 -3.18 -0.15 -0.92
N SER A 14 -3.72 1.06 -0.81
CA SER A 14 -5.12 1.35 -1.11
C SER A 14 -5.42 1.47 -2.62
N ASP A 15 -4.56 2.14 -3.39
CA ASP A 15 -4.92 2.60 -4.74
C ASP A 15 -4.15 1.92 -5.89
N HIS A 16 -3.29 0.95 -5.59
CA HIS A 16 -2.34 0.38 -6.55
C HIS A 16 -2.96 -0.09 -7.88
N GLN A 17 -4.22 -0.51 -7.90
CA GLN A 17 -4.93 -0.90 -9.13
C GLN A 17 -5.14 0.26 -10.11
N SER A 18 -5.52 1.42 -9.58
CA SER A 18 -5.74 2.64 -10.37
C SER A 18 -4.43 3.33 -10.73
N LEU A 19 -3.42 3.18 -9.87
CA LEU A 19 -2.10 3.79 -10.06
C LEU A 19 -1.23 3.03 -11.08
N LYS A 20 -1.38 1.70 -11.16
CA LYS A 20 -0.65 0.83 -12.08
C LYS A 20 -1.61 -0.06 -12.83
N HIS A 21 -1.95 0.32 -14.05
CA HIS A 21 -2.74 -0.51 -14.96
C HIS A 21 -2.06 -1.87 -15.18
N GLY A 22 -2.84 -2.95 -15.04
CA GLY A 22 -2.34 -4.31 -15.15
C GLY A 22 -1.53 -4.80 -13.95
N ASN A 23 -1.67 -4.17 -12.78
CA ASN A 23 -1.06 -4.69 -11.57
C ASN A 23 -1.68 -6.06 -11.21
N ALA A 24 -0.82 -7.06 -11.03
CA ALA A 24 -1.23 -8.43 -10.70
C ALA A 24 -1.54 -8.64 -9.20
N MET A 25 -1.26 -7.64 -8.36
CA MET A 25 -1.65 -7.69 -6.94
C MET A 25 -3.18 -7.67 -6.82
N PRO A 26 -3.82 -8.49 -5.98
CA PRO A 26 -5.26 -8.40 -5.73
C PRO A 26 -5.67 -7.09 -5.07
N ARG A 27 -6.94 -6.70 -5.24
CA ARG A 27 -7.53 -5.58 -4.51
C ARG A 27 -7.57 -5.89 -3.03
N HIS A 28 -7.32 -4.88 -2.20
CA HIS A 28 -7.39 -4.97 -0.75
C HIS A 28 -8.72 -4.45 -0.19
N ASP A 29 -9.78 -4.40 -1.01
CA ASP A 29 -11.08 -3.80 -0.64
C ASP A 29 -11.72 -4.49 0.59
N ASP A 30 -11.35 -5.76 0.86
CA ASP A 30 -11.80 -6.53 2.02
C ASP A 30 -10.95 -6.33 3.28
N ILE A 31 -9.86 -5.55 3.19
CA ILE A 31 -8.96 -5.26 4.32
C ILE A 31 -9.33 -3.90 4.91
N PRO A 32 -9.61 -3.80 6.23
CA PRO A 32 -9.87 -2.52 6.87
C PRO A 32 -8.71 -1.54 6.68
N GLU A 33 -9.02 -0.26 6.49
CA GLU A 33 -8.02 0.81 6.31
C GLU A 33 -7.02 0.89 7.48
N GLU A 34 -7.49 0.66 8.71
CA GLU A 34 -6.62 0.59 9.90
C GLU A 34 -5.58 -0.52 9.77
N THR A 35 -6.00 -1.70 9.32
CA THR A 35 -5.10 -2.84 9.09
C THR A 35 -4.11 -2.57 7.96
N LEU A 36 -4.55 -1.92 6.87
CA LEU A 36 -3.64 -1.48 5.80
C LEU A 36 -2.62 -0.46 6.30
N GLY A 37 -3.03 0.46 7.18
CA GLY A 37 -2.14 1.42 7.83
C GLY A 37 -1.07 0.72 8.69
N GLN A 38 -1.49 -0.22 9.54
CA GLN A 38 -0.58 -1.03 10.36
C GLN A 38 0.39 -1.87 9.51
N LEU A 39 -0.09 -2.42 8.39
CA LEU A 39 0.75 -3.16 7.45
C LEU A 39 1.78 -2.25 6.77
N ALA A 40 1.39 -1.04 6.35
CA ALA A 40 2.33 -0.08 5.81
C ALA A 40 3.42 0.27 6.82
N ASP A 41 3.03 0.55 8.07
CA ASP A 41 3.97 0.87 9.14
C ASP A 41 4.93 -0.29 9.40
N TRP A 42 4.41 -1.52 9.44
CA TRP A 42 5.23 -2.72 9.59
C TRP A 42 6.21 -2.92 8.42
N LEU A 43 5.76 -2.75 7.18
CA LEU A 43 6.60 -2.89 5.99
C LEU A 43 7.76 -1.89 5.97
N GLU A 44 7.57 -0.66 6.45
CA GLU A 44 8.64 0.34 6.59
C GLU A 44 9.69 -0.04 7.64
N THR A 45 9.33 -0.90 8.62
CA THR A 45 10.31 -1.42 9.58
C THR A 45 11.18 -2.55 9.03
N LEU A 46 10.78 -3.15 7.90
CA LEU A 46 11.58 -4.18 7.25
C LEU A 46 12.76 -3.50 6.56
N ALA A 47 13.89 -3.45 7.27
CA ALA A 47 15.16 -3.12 6.64
C ALA A 47 15.49 -4.17 5.56
N PRO A 48 16.13 -3.77 4.45
CA PRO A 48 16.52 -4.67 3.36
C PRO A 48 17.52 -5.75 3.80
#